data_AF-A0A7V8X9B5-F1
#
_entry.id   AF-A0A7V8X9B5-F1
#
_cell.length_a   1.000
_cell.length_b   1.000
_cell.length_c   1.000
_cell.angle_alpha   90.00
_cell.angle_beta   90.00
_cell.angle_gamma   90.00
#
_symmetry.space_group_name_H-M   'P 1'
#
loop_
_entity.id
_entity.type
_entity.pdbx_description
1 polymer ?
#
loop_
_entity_poly.entity_id
_entity_poly.type
_entity_poly.pdbx_seq_one_letter_code
_entity_poly.pdbx_strand_id
1 'polypeptide(L)'
;MILQDAVTLEAATAAAKGWGQLGAGIGLGLAVVGAGIGIGMIGGQVMSGIARQPEAEGALRGAGILFAGLVEGAAIIALVFALLFKLL
;
A
#
# COMPACT_ATOMS: atom_id res chain seq x y z
N MET A 1 -39.28 -22.70 -8.61
CA MET A 1 -38.52 -21.89 -9.60
C MET A 1 -38.02 -20.61 -8.97
N ILE A 2 -38.89 -19.70 -8.51
CA ILE A 2 -38.51 -18.41 -7.86
C ILE A 2 -37.50 -18.56 -6.69
N LEU A 3 -37.64 -19.58 -5.83
CA LEU A 3 -36.70 -19.83 -4.73
C LEU A 3 -35.32 -20.30 -5.19
N GLN A 4 -35.25 -21.02 -6.32
CA GLN A 4 -34.01 -21.54 -6.86
C GLN A 4 -33.23 -20.43 -7.56
N ASP A 5 -33.94 -19.52 -8.23
CA ASP A 5 -33.36 -18.32 -8.85
C ASP A 5 -32.74 -17.39 -7.79
N ALA A 6 -33.41 -17.20 -6.63
CA ALA A 6 -32.88 -16.44 -5.49
C ALA A 6 -31.58 -17.05 -4.91
N VAL A 7 -31.52 -18.37 -4.74
CA VAL A 7 -30.32 -19.08 -4.25
C VAL A 7 -29.15 -18.94 -5.23
N THR A 8 -29.40 -19.01 -6.54
CA THR A 8 -28.35 -18.83 -7.55
C THR A 8 -27.80 -17.41 -7.59
N LEU A 9 -28.64 -16.40 -7.30
CA LEU A 9 -28.23 -15.00 -7.24
C LEU A 9 -27.32 -14.73 -6.03
N GLU A 10 -27.66 -15.28 -4.86
CA GLU A 10 -26.87 -15.14 -3.64
C GLU A 10 -25.48 -15.78 -3.79
N ALA A 11 -25.42 -16.98 -4.39
CA ALA A 11 -24.16 -17.66 -4.69
C ALA A 11 -23.27 -16.86 -5.68
N ALA A 12 -23.87 -16.25 -6.71
CA ALA A 12 -23.15 -15.42 -7.67
C ALA A 12 -22.56 -14.15 -7.04
N THR A 13 -23.32 -13.48 -6.15
CA THR A 13 -22.84 -12.29 -5.44
C THR A 13 -21.74 -12.62 -4.41
N ALA A 14 -21.84 -13.78 -3.73
CA ALA A 14 -20.79 -14.25 -2.82
C ALA A 14 -19.48 -14.54 -3.56
N ALA A 15 -19.56 -15.18 -4.73
CA ALA A 15 -18.39 -15.43 -5.57
C ALA A 15 -17.74 -14.12 -6.06
N ALA A 16 -18.54 -13.16 -6.53
CA ALA A 16 -18.05 -11.85 -6.98
C ALA A 16 -17.31 -11.09 -5.85
N LYS A 17 -17.86 -11.09 -4.64
CA LYS A 17 -17.22 -10.48 -3.45
C LYS A 17 -15.90 -11.17 -3.07
N GLY A 18 -15.81 -12.49 -3.25
CA GLY A 18 -14.60 -13.26 -2.94
C GLY A 18 -13.37 -12.82 -3.76
N TRP A 19 -13.55 -12.57 -5.06
CA TRP A 19 -12.47 -12.11 -5.94
C TRP A 19 -12.01 -10.69 -5.61
N GLY A 20 -12.95 -9.78 -5.28
CA GLY A 20 -12.63 -8.41 -4.86
C GLY A 20 -11.81 -8.38 -3.56
N GLN A 21 -12.18 -9.21 -2.58
CA GLN A 21 -11.45 -9.33 -1.32
C GLN A 21 -10.04 -9.90 -1.49
N LEU A 22 -9.88 -10.91 -2.35
CA LEU A 22 -8.56 -11.48 -2.66
C LEU A 22 -7.66 -10.45 -3.35
N GLY A 23 -8.19 -9.75 -4.36
CA GLY A 23 -7.47 -8.69 -5.07
C GLY A 23 -7.06 -7.55 -4.14
N ALA A 24 -7.95 -7.12 -3.24
CA ALA A 24 -7.66 -6.10 -2.24
C ALA A 24 -6.55 -6.54 -1.28
N GLY A 25 -6.58 -7.79 -0.80
CA GLY A 25 -5.55 -8.33 0.10
C GLY A 25 -4.17 -8.39 -0.56
N ILE A 26 -4.10 -8.87 -1.81
CA ILE A 26 -2.83 -8.94 -2.57
C ILE A 26 -2.30 -7.53 -2.87
N GLY A 27 -3.17 -6.64 -3.36
CA GLY A 27 -2.78 -5.26 -3.68
C GLY A 27 -2.25 -4.51 -2.46
N LEU A 28 -2.92 -4.66 -1.31
CA LEU A 28 -2.49 -4.09 -0.04
C LEU A 28 -1.12 -4.65 0.40
N GLY A 29 -0.93 -5.97 0.34
CA GLY A 29 0.33 -6.61 0.72
C GLY A 29 1.51 -6.11 -0.12
N LEU A 30 1.33 -6.03 -1.44
CA LEU A 30 2.36 -5.53 -2.35
C LEU A 30 2.69 -4.05 -2.11
N ALA A 31 1.67 -3.22 -1.85
CA ALA A 31 1.87 -1.81 -1.53
C ALA A 31 2.73 -1.63 -0.28
N VAL A 32 2.43 -2.36 0.80
CA VAL A 32 3.18 -2.30 2.06
C VAL A 32 4.61 -2.80 1.88
N VAL A 33 4.82 -3.88 1.12
CA VAL A 33 6.17 -4.39 0.83
C VAL A 33 6.99 -3.35 0.05
N GLY A 34 6.41 -2.75 -0.99
CA GLY A 34 7.07 -1.70 -1.78
C GLY A 34 7.44 -0.48 -0.93
N ALA A 35 6.51 -0.02 -0.09
CA ALA A 35 6.74 1.08 0.83
C ALA A 35 7.86 0.76 1.84
N GLY A 36 7.81 -0.40 2.47
CA GLY A 36 8.82 -0.83 3.44
C GLY A 36 10.24 -0.88 2.86
N ILE A 37 10.38 -1.40 1.63
CA ILE A 37 11.67 -1.42 0.92
C ILE A 37 12.13 0.01 0.62
N GLY A 38 11.26 0.85 0.05
CA GLY A 38 11.58 2.24 -0.30
C GLY A 38 12.03 3.06 0.92
N ILE A 39 11.26 3.02 2.01
CA ILE A 39 11.59 3.72 3.25
C ILE A 39 12.87 3.18 3.88
N GLY A 40 13.08 1.86 3.89
CA GLY A 40 14.30 1.24 4.40
C GLY A 40 15.55 1.71 3.65
N MET A 41 15.47 1.79 2.32
CA MET A 41 16.56 2.31 1.49
C MET A 41 16.84 3.79 1.73
N ILE A 42 15.79 4.62 1.85
CA ILE A 42 15.93 6.05 2.15
C ILE A 42 16.59 6.24 3.51
N GLY A 43 16.07 5.57 4.56
CA GLY A 43 16.61 5.65 5.91
C GLY A 43 18.08 5.24 5.97
N GLY A 44 18.44 4.13 5.33
CA GLY A 44 19.82 3.66 5.25
C GLY A 44 20.77 4.67 4.59
N GLN A 45 20.35 5.28 3.48
CA GLN A 45 21.16 6.28 2.78
C GLN A 45 21.30 7.58 3.58
N VAL A 46 20.23 8.04 4.23
CA VAL A 46 20.26 9.23 5.10
C VAL A 46 21.21 8.99 6.27
N MET A 47 21.13 7.84 6.95
CA MET A 47 22.04 7.53 8.08
C MET A 47 23.50 7.41 7.63
N SER A 48 23.75 6.79 6.47
CA SER A 48 25.11 6.69 5.92
C SER A 48 25.66 8.07 5.56
N GLY A 49 24.83 8.95 4.97
CA GLY A 49 25.21 10.33 4.68
C GLY A 49 25.55 11.11 5.94
N ILE A 50 24.71 11.03 6.97
CA ILE A 50 24.93 11.71 8.26
C ILE A 50 26.21 11.22 8.93
N ALA A 51 26.47 9.91 8.90
CA ALA A 51 27.68 9.34 9.49
C ALA A 51 28.97 9.85 8.81
N ARG A 52 28.92 10.22 7.52
CA ARG A 52 30.05 10.75 6.77
C ARG A 52 30.18 12.27 6.86
N GLN A 53 29.05 12.97 7.00
CA GLN A 53 28.95 14.43 7.02
C GLN A 53 27.92 14.86 8.07
N PRO A 54 28.28 14.87 9.36
CA PRO A 54 27.36 15.24 10.44
C PRO A 54 26.86 16.69 10.33
N GLU A 55 27.66 17.59 9.75
CA GLU A 55 27.29 18.98 9.49
C GLU A 55 26.12 19.12 8.48
N ALA A 56 25.90 18.10 7.63
CA ALA A 56 24.82 18.09 6.64
C ALA A 56 23.53 17.42 7.16
N GLU A 57 23.46 17.07 8.46
CA GLU A 57 22.35 16.29 9.02
C GLU A 57 20.97 16.88 8.72
N GLY A 58 20.80 18.19 8.94
CA GLY A 58 19.52 18.86 8.70
C GLY A 58 19.06 18.75 7.25
N ALA A 59 19.97 18.93 6.29
CA ALA A 59 19.67 18.83 4.87
C ALA A 59 19.35 17.39 4.45
N LEU A 60 20.13 16.41 4.94
CA LEU A 60 19.92 14.99 4.65
C LEU A 60 18.60 14.46 5.22
N ARG A 61 18.26 14.84 6.46
CA ARG A 61 16.95 14.51 7.07
C ARG A 61 15.81 15.16 6.29
N GLY A 62 15.96 16.43 5.89
CA GLY A 62 14.96 17.14 5.09
C GLY A 62 14.68 16.46 3.75
N ALA A 63 15.74 16.13 2.99
CA ALA A 63 15.62 15.37 1.75
C ALA A 63 15.03 13.97 1.99
N GLY A 64 15.47 13.28 3.06
CA GLY A 64 14.95 11.97 3.47
C GLY A 64 13.45 11.98 3.73
N ILE A 65 12.94 12.97 4.47
CA ILE A 65 11.49 13.12 4.74
C ILE A 65 10.71 13.41 3.46
N LEU A 66 11.25 14.23 2.55
CA LEU A 66 10.62 14.48 1.26
C LEU A 66 10.45 13.18 0.47
N PHE A 67 11.51 12.39 0.31
CA PHE A 67 11.43 11.11 -0.41
C PHE A 67 10.56 10.09 0.32
N ALA A 68 10.62 10.03 1.65
CA ALA A 68 9.75 9.18 2.44
C ALA A 68 8.27 9.56 2.22
N GLY A 69 7.95 10.85 2.22
CA GLY A 69 6.60 11.34 1.92
C GLY A 69 6.12 10.99 0.52
N LEU A 70 7.00 11.00 -0.49
CA LEU A 70 6.64 10.55 -1.85
C LEU A 70 6.32 9.06 -1.90
N VAL A 71 7.09 8.23 -1.20
CA VAL A 71 6.83 6.78 -1.09
C VAL A 71 5.52 6.51 -0.34
N GLU A 72 5.30 7.18 0.79
CA GLU A 72 4.06 7.08 1.57
C GLU A 72 2.85 7.57 0.76
N GLY A 73 2.99 8.65 -0.01
CA GLY A 73 1.94 9.13 -0.91
C GLY A 73 1.49 8.07 -1.90
N ALA A 74 2.44 7.38 -2.55
CA ALA A 74 2.13 6.28 -3.46
C ALA A 74 1.49 5.08 -2.73
N ALA A 75 2.00 4.73 -1.54
CA ALA A 75 1.46 3.64 -0.73
C ALA A 75 0.01 3.90 -0.28
N ILE A 76 -0.28 5.13 0.15
CA ILE A 76 -1.63 5.55 0.55
C ILE A 76 -2.61 5.47 -0.63
N ILE A 77 -2.20 5.91 -1.83
CA ILE A 77 -3.05 5.78 -3.02
C ILE A 77 -3.40 4.31 -3.27
N ALA A 78 -2.42 3.40 -3.20
CA ALA A 78 -2.66 1.97 -3.36
C ALA A 78 -3.58 1.40 -2.27
N LEU A 79 -3.40 1.81 -1.01
CA LEU A 79 -4.29 1.49 0.12
C LEU A 79 -5.73 1.94 -0.14
N VAL A 80 -5.93 3.15 -0.65
CA VAL A 80 -7.27 3.68 -0.99
C VAL A 80 -7.95 2.81 -2.05
N PHE A 81 -7.25 2.43 -3.11
CA PHE A 81 -7.81 1.54 -4.13
C PHE A 81 -8.09 0.13 -3.61
N ALA A 82 -7.21 -0.43 -2.78
CA ALA A 82 -7.43 -1.74 -2.16
C ALA A 82 -8.69 -1.72 -1.28
N LEU A 83 -8.88 -0.66 -0.47
CA LEU A 83 -10.07 -0.50 0.35
C LEU A 83 -11.32 -0.24 -0.50
N LEU A 84 -11.21 0.52 -1.59
CA LEU A 84 -12.32 0.75 -2.51
C LEU A 84 -12.81 -0.57 -3.12
N PHE A 85 -11.91 -1.42 -3.63
CA PHE A 85 -12.28 -2.71 -4.20
C PHE A 85 -12.83 -3.72 -3.19
N LYS A 86 -12.50 -3.55 -1.91
CA LYS A 86 -13.08 -4.35 -0.82
C LYS A 86 -14.50 -3.87 -0.46
N LEU A 87 -14.80 -2.59 -0.64
CA LEU A 87 -16.07 -1.97 -0.24
C LEU A 87 -17.14 -1.96 -1.34
N LEU A 88 -16.72 -2.05 -2.60
CA LEU A 88 -17.59 -2.26 -3.78
C LEU A 88 -18.02 -3.72 -3.90
#